data_AF-A0A0C9STF0-F1
#
_entry.id   AF-A0A0C9STF0-F1
#
_cell.length_a   1.000
_cell.length_b   1.000
_cell.length_c   1.000
_cell.angle_alpha   90.00
_cell.angle_beta   90.00
_cell.angle_gamma   90.00
#
_symmetry.space_group_name_H-M   'P 1'
#
loop_
_entity.id
_entity.type
_entity.pdbx_description
1 polymer ?
#
loop_
_entity_poly.entity_id
_entity_poly.type
_entity_poly.pdbx_seq_one_letter_code
_entity_poly.pdbx_strand_id
1 'polypeptide(L)'
;MALLCRHDHVLWLVNMTSAGEKQHYALALIQQLTQHIPDDMRVGLLYDIGCQLECSWRKFKFFANSILSRFHFAISVFHAYGHQWPCQVVYHPRKWQGFGLSDGEGCE
;
A
#
# COMPACT_ATOMS: atom_id res chain seq x y z
N MET A 1 4.49 7.92 9.99
CA MET A 1 3.86 7.36 8.79
C MET A 1 2.42 7.86 8.70
N ALA A 2 1.96 8.11 7.49
CA ALA A 2 0.61 8.59 7.20
C ALA A 2 -0.05 7.68 6.16
N LEU A 3 -1.38 7.63 6.16
CA LEU A 3 -2.18 7.12 5.04
C LEU A 3 -2.84 8.31 4.36
N LEU A 4 -2.58 8.47 3.07
CA LEU A 4 -3.11 9.56 2.25
C LEU A 4 -4.09 9.01 1.23
N CYS A 5 -5.04 9.84 0.83
CA CYS A 5 -5.83 9.57 -0.37
C CYS A 5 -5.05 10.00 -1.62
N ARG A 6 -5.57 9.66 -2.80
CA ARG A 6 -4.99 10.00 -4.11
C ARG A 6 -4.86 11.50 -4.43
N HIS A 7 -5.34 12.37 -3.56
CA HIS A 7 -5.27 13.84 -3.67
C HIS A 7 -4.32 14.43 -2.61
N ASP A 8 -3.47 13.60 -2.01
CA ASP A 8 -2.48 13.96 -1.00
C ASP A 8 -3.06 14.57 0.28
N HIS A 9 -4.35 14.30 0.54
CA HIS A 9 -4.96 14.57 1.83
C HIS A 9 -4.73 13.42 2.79
N VAL A 10 -4.18 13.74 3.96
CA VAL A 10 -3.99 12.81 5.08
C VAL A 10 -5.36 12.33 5.57
N LEU A 11 -5.53 11.01 5.58
CA LEU A 11 -6.70 10.34 6.16
C LEU A 11 -6.42 9.95 7.62
N TRP A 12 -5.26 9.34 7.87
CA TRP A 12 -4.82 8.96 9.21
C TRP A 12 -3.31 9.08 9.39
N LEU A 13 -2.89 9.29 10.63
CA LEU A 13 -1.51 9.31 11.06
C LEU A 13 -1.30 8.21 12.10
N VAL A 14 -0.12 7.58 12.08
CA VAL A 14 0.29 6.64 13.12
C VAL A 14 1.57 7.13 13.79
N ASN A 15 1.55 7.14 15.12
CA ASN A 15 2.70 7.47 15.93
C ASN A 15 3.74 6.34 15.83
N MET A 16 4.91 6.68 15.29
CA MET A 16 6.03 5.76 15.22
C MET A 16 6.82 5.84 16.53
N THR A 17 6.67 4.79 17.35
CA THR A 17 7.30 4.69 18.67
C THR A 17 8.62 3.92 18.66
N SER A 18 9.02 3.39 17.50
CA SER A 18 10.25 2.64 17.34
C SER A 18 11.02 3.09 16.11
N ALA A 19 12.33 2.83 16.08
CA ALA A 19 13.19 3.27 15.00
C ALA A 19 12.81 2.60 13.66
N GLY A 20 12.77 3.43 12.62
CA GLY A 20 12.47 3.03 11.24
C GLY A 20 10.99 2.84 10.94
N GLU A 21 10.65 2.93 9.66
CA GLU A 21 9.32 2.63 9.16
C GLU A 21 9.10 1.12 9.11
N LYS A 22 8.60 0.58 10.21
CA LYS A 22 8.30 -0.85 10.31
C LYS A 22 6.97 -1.17 9.64
N GLN A 23 6.92 -2.34 9.03
CA GLN A 23 5.74 -2.84 8.30
C GLN A 23 4.42 -2.81 9.10
N HIS A 24 4.47 -2.99 10.43
CA HIS A 24 3.26 -2.99 11.25
C HIS A 24 2.54 -1.64 11.29
N TYR A 25 3.24 -0.53 11.06
CA TYR A 25 2.60 0.79 10.95
C TYR A 25 1.69 0.86 9.72
N ALA A 26 2.16 0.37 8.57
CA ALA A 26 1.36 0.25 7.36
C ALA A 26 0.13 -0.66 7.57
N LEU A 27 0.33 -1.81 8.23
CA LEU A 27 -0.75 -2.75 8.53
C LEU A 27 -1.82 -2.13 9.44
N ALA A 28 -1.42 -1.36 10.46
CA ALA A 28 -2.36 -0.67 11.35
C ALA A 28 -3.19 0.38 10.60
N LEU A 29 -2.57 1.14 9.70
CA LEU A 29 -3.27 2.12 8.85
C LEU A 29 -4.25 1.44 7.87
N ILE A 30 -3.86 0.31 7.28
CA ILE A 30 -4.74 -0.47 6.40
C ILE A 30 -5.92 -1.04 7.18
N GLN A 31 -5.68 -1.57 8.38
CA GLN A 31 -6.76 -2.04 9.25
C GLN A 31 -7.76 -0.92 9.53
N GLN A 32 -7.26 0.28 9.83
CA GLN A 32 -8.11 1.44 10.05
C GLN A 32 -8.91 1.80 8.80
N LEU A 33 -8.28 1.83 7.62
CA LEU A 33 -8.97 2.08 6.34
C LEU A 33 -10.12 1.08 6.12
N THR A 34 -9.88 -0.21 6.34
CA THR A 34 -10.88 -1.26 6.09
C THR A 34 -12.13 -1.15 6.96
N GLN A 35 -12.05 -0.47 8.11
CA GLN A 35 -13.21 -0.22 8.99
C GLN A 35 -14.09 0.92 8.49
N HIS A 36 -13.59 1.76 7.58
CA HIS A 36 -14.24 3.00 7.13
C HIS A 36 -14.60 3.01 5.65
N ILE A 37 -14.33 1.93 4.91
CA ILE A 37 -14.71 1.79 3.50
C ILE A 37 -15.72 0.66 3.30
N PRO A 38 -16.57 0.72 2.27
CA PRO A 38 -17.48 -0.37 1.93
C PRO A 38 -16.75 -1.71 1.67
N ASP A 39 -17.41 -2.82 1.98
CA ASP A 39 -16.86 -4.16 1.80
C ASP A 39 -16.70 -4.58 0.33
N ASP A 40 -17.37 -3.91 -0.59
CA ASP A 40 -17.27 -4.12 -2.04
C ASP A 40 -16.28 -3.15 -2.73
N MET A 41 -15.75 -2.17 -2.00
CA MET A 41 -14.79 -1.21 -2.54
C MET A 41 -13.46 -1.90 -2.85
N ARG A 42 -12.95 -1.68 -4.08
CA ARG A 42 -11.60 -2.06 -4.51
C ARG A 42 -10.62 -0.94 -4.20
N VAL A 43 -9.46 -1.28 -3.66
CA VAL A 43 -8.44 -0.32 -3.21
C VAL A 43 -7.14 -0.55 -3.97
N GLY A 44 -6.57 0.51 -4.53
CA GLY A 44 -5.18 0.53 -4.98
C GLY A 44 -4.30 1.13 -3.88
N LEU A 45 -3.28 0.40 -3.43
CA LEU A 45 -2.35 0.83 -2.40
C LEU A 45 -0.97 1.05 -3.02
N LEU A 46 -0.47 2.29 -2.94
CA LEU A 46 0.90 2.65 -3.30
C LEU A 46 1.73 2.72 -2.03
N TYR A 47 2.83 1.98 -1.99
CA TYR A 47 3.76 1.97 -0.86
C TYR A 47 5.13 1.50 -1.33
N ASP A 48 6.21 2.08 -0.82
CA ASP A 48 7.58 1.83 -1.31
C ASP A 48 7.93 0.35 -1.28
N ILE A 49 7.55 -0.35 -0.20
CA ILE A 49 7.73 -1.79 -0.06
C ILE A 49 6.43 -2.58 -0.29
N GLY A 50 5.52 -2.07 -1.13
CA GLY A 50 4.22 -2.68 -1.44
C GLY A 50 4.30 -4.15 -1.86
N CYS A 51 5.34 -4.54 -2.60
CA CYS A 51 5.56 -5.94 -2.98
C CYS A 51 5.91 -6.85 -1.79
N GLN A 52 6.70 -6.35 -0.83
CA GLN A 52 7.00 -7.09 0.40
C GLN A 52 5.78 -7.12 1.32
N LEU A 53 5.00 -6.04 1.34
CA LEU A 53 3.77 -5.96 2.10
C LEU A 53 2.76 -7.02 1.68
N GLU A 54 2.53 -7.17 0.36
CA GLU A 54 1.66 -8.22 -0.17
C GLU A 54 2.20 -9.62 0.16
N CYS A 55 3.50 -9.86 -0.05
CA CYS A 55 4.13 -11.14 0.26
C CYS A 55 3.95 -11.52 1.73
N SER A 56 4.23 -10.60 2.66
CA SER A 56 4.05 -10.83 4.09
C SER A 56 2.58 -11.06 4.45
N TRP A 57 1.64 -10.30 3.87
CA TRP A 57 0.22 -10.52 4.09
C TRP A 57 -0.19 -11.93 3.67
N ARG A 58 0.19 -12.36 2.46
CA ARG A 58 -0.12 -13.70 1.95
C ARG A 58 0.48 -14.81 2.81
N LYS A 59 1.70 -14.60 3.32
CA LYS A 59 2.46 -15.57 4.13
C LYS A 59 1.92 -15.69 5.55
N PHE A 60 1.72 -14.56 6.24
CA PHE A 60 1.36 -14.53 7.66
C PHE A 60 -0.14 -14.41 7.92
N LYS A 61 -0.96 -14.23 6.87
CA LYS A 61 -2.43 -14.14 6.97
C LYS A 61 -2.89 -13.03 7.93
N PHE A 62 -2.24 -11.87 7.87
CA PHE A 62 -2.57 -10.72 8.74
C PHE A 62 -4.05 -10.31 8.68
N PHE A 63 -4.68 -10.43 7.51
CA PHE A 63 -6.12 -10.23 7.35
C PHE A 63 -6.74 -11.35 6.51
N ALA A 64 -8.07 -11.46 6.58
CA ALA A 64 -8.84 -12.39 5.78
C ALA A 64 -8.56 -12.26 4.27
N ASN A 65 -8.58 -13.38 3.56
CA ASN A 65 -8.36 -13.40 2.11
C ASN A 65 -9.40 -12.57 1.34
N SER A 66 -10.61 -12.42 1.88
CA SER A 66 -11.67 -11.56 1.33
C SER A 66 -11.33 -10.06 1.37
N ILE A 67 -10.54 -9.63 2.37
CA ILE A 67 -10.01 -8.27 2.40
C ILE A 67 -8.87 -8.18 1.39
N LEU A 68 -7.93 -9.12 1.41
CA LEU A 68 -6.78 -9.13 0.52
C LEU A 68 -7.20 -9.06 -0.97
N SER A 69 -8.25 -9.77 -1.38
CA SER A 69 -8.71 -9.79 -2.78
C SER A 69 -9.22 -8.43 -3.29
N ARG A 70 -9.49 -7.49 -2.39
CA ARG A 70 -9.95 -6.14 -2.75
C ARG A 70 -8.80 -5.15 -2.92
N PHE A 71 -7.61 -5.49 -2.44
CA PHE A 71 -6.42 -4.65 -2.51
C PHE A 71 -5.56 -5.02 -3.71
N HIS A 72 -5.07 -3.99 -4.39
CA HIS A 72 -4.03 -4.10 -5.40
C HIS A 72 -2.81 -3.32 -4.91
N PHE A 73 -1.70 -4.02 -4.74
CA PHE A 73 -0.47 -3.44 -4.25
C PHE A 73 0.36 -2.94 -5.45
N ALA A 74 0.86 -1.73 -5.32
CA ALA A 74 1.81 -1.14 -6.24
C ALA A 74 2.91 -0.43 -5.45
N ILE A 75 4.02 -0.18 -6.13
CA ILE A 75 5.15 0.58 -5.59
C ILE A 75 5.10 1.98 -6.18
N SER A 76 5.41 3.01 -5.38
CA SER A 76 5.58 4.38 -5.86
C SER A 76 6.54 4.41 -7.07
N VAL A 77 6.26 5.26 -8.06
CA VAL A 77 6.91 5.20 -9.39
C VAL A 77 8.42 5.31 -9.28
N PHE A 78 8.92 6.19 -8.42
CA PHE A 78 10.35 6.37 -8.20
C PHE A 78 10.98 5.11 -7.57
N HIS A 79 10.39 4.62 -6.49
CA HIS A 79 10.85 3.45 -5.76
C HIS A 79 10.79 2.15 -6.57
N ALA A 80 9.83 2.03 -7.50
CA ALA A 80 9.67 0.82 -8.31
C ALA A 80 10.97 0.42 -9.03
N TYR A 81 11.72 1.40 -9.57
CA TYR A 81 12.99 1.16 -10.25
C TYR A 81 14.13 0.69 -9.31
N GLY A 82 14.03 0.96 -8.01
CA GLY A 82 14.97 0.46 -7.00
C GLY A 82 14.75 -1.02 -6.65
N HIS A 83 13.62 -1.62 -7.05
CA HIS A 83 13.30 -3.01 -6.75
C HIS A 83 13.80 -3.97 -7.85
N GLN A 84 13.84 -5.26 -7.52
CA GLN A 84 14.17 -6.32 -8.48
C GLN A 84 13.27 -6.30 -9.73
N TRP A 85 13.79 -6.78 -10.86
CA TRP A 85 13.09 -6.76 -12.16
C TRP A 85 11.65 -7.32 -12.11
N PRO A 86 11.35 -8.44 -11.42
CA PRO A 86 9.96 -8.91 -11.31
C PRO A 86 9.04 -7.89 -10.63
N CYS A 87 9.53 -7.17 -9.61
CA CYS A 87 8.74 -6.14 -8.94
C CYS A 87 8.43 -4.96 -9.87
N GLN A 88 9.39 -4.56 -10.70
CA GLN A 88 9.20 -3.51 -11.72
C GLN A 88 8.18 -3.90 -12.80
N VAL A 89 7.94 -5.19 -13.02
CA VAL A 89 6.94 -5.67 -13.99
C VAL A 89 5.57 -5.80 -13.34
N VAL A 90 5.51 -6.39 -12.15
CA VAL A 90 4.25 -6.76 -11.51
C VAL A 90 3.62 -5.61 -10.72
N TYR A 91 4.44 -4.80 -10.02
CA TYR A 91 3.97 -3.81 -9.05
C TYR A 91 4.10 -2.36 -9.53
N HIS A 92 4.55 -2.14 -10.77
CA HIS A 92 4.71 -0.79 -11.29
C HIS A 92 3.32 -0.20 -11.64
N PRO A 93 2.91 0.94 -11.06
CA PRO A 93 1.53 1.42 -11.18
C PRO A 93 1.13 1.77 -12.62
N ARG A 94 2.09 2.21 -13.45
CA ARG A 94 1.87 2.42 -14.90
C ARG A 94 1.49 1.17 -15.68
N LYS A 95 1.70 -0.03 -15.13
CA LYS A 95 1.34 -1.31 -15.76
C LYS A 95 -0.02 -1.84 -15.27
N TRP A 96 -0.70 -1.10 -14.40
CA TRP A 96 -1.90 -1.57 -13.73
C TRP A 96 -3.06 -0.58 -13.87
N GLN A 97 -4.18 -1.04 -14.42
CA GLN A 97 -5.34 -0.18 -14.66
C GLN A 97 -6.02 0.18 -13.33
N GLY A 98 -6.18 1.48 -13.06
CA GLY A 98 -6.86 1.99 -11.87
C GLY A 98 -6.02 2.99 -11.06
N PHE A 99 -4.69 2.93 -11.18
CA PHE A 99 -3.80 3.93 -10.57
C PHE A 99 -3.69 5.24 -11.36
N GLY A 100 -4.18 5.27 -12.61
CA GLY A 100 -4.16 6.47 -13.45
C GLY A 100 -2.73 6.99 -13.65
N LEU A 101 -2.52 8.28 -13.36
CA LEU A 101 -1.20 8.89 -13.42
C LEU A 101 -0.53 9.13 -12.06
N SER A 102 -1.09 8.56 -10.98
CA SER A 102 -0.55 8.70 -9.63
C SER A 102 0.89 8.16 -9.57
N ASP A 103 1.77 8.94 -8.98
CA ASP A 103 3.17 8.57 -8.70
C ASP A 103 3.32 7.82 -7.38
N GLY A 104 2.44 8.08 -6.41
CA GLY A 104 2.48 7.48 -5.08
C GLY A 104 3.42 8.19 -4.12
N GLU A 105 3.84 9.41 -4.44
CA GLU A 105 4.72 10.25 -3.61
C GLU A 105 3.89 11.35 -2.95
N GLY A 106 3.33 11.05 -1.77
CA GLY A 106 2.49 12.00 -1.02
C GLY A 106 3.08 12.43 0.32
N CYS A 107 3.71 11.51 1.04
CA CYS A 107 4.32 11.74 2.35
C CYS A 107 5.44 10.73 2.56
N GLU A 108 6.67 11.24 2.62
CA GLU A 108 7.85 10.51 3.11
C GLU A 108 8.04 10.71 4.63
#